data_AF-A0A0N1C714-F1
#
_entry.id   AF-A0A0N1C714-F1
#
_cell.length_a   1.000
_cell.length_b   1.000
_cell.length_c   1.000
_cell.angle_alpha   90.00
_cell.angle_beta   90.00
_cell.angle_gamma   90.00
#
_symmetry.space_group_name_H-M   'P 1'
#
loop_
_entity.id
_entity.type
_entity.pdbx_description
1 polymer ?
#
loop_
_entity_poly.entity_id
_entity_poly.type
_entity_poly.pdbx_seq_one_letter_code
_entity_poly.pdbx_strand_id
1 'polypeptide(L)'
;MFILANRARKPMNRLDDYFAALAAADEDALEIQQLVVDAGLRVARNTSSAAWASGEIAFTAAIATSIRKFGPAITSAVLTNMAVAFPEQKLRHGGAIFGGLVRIMSRPEPDFDPDRLVKALQTKSADEWGAYVVGLKGGDTRAMALREAIMSAYDKESSDVEA
;
A
#
# COMPACT_ATOMS: atom_id res chain seq x y z
N MET A 1 -36.53 -12.73 22.29
CA MET A 1 -36.06 -13.19 20.96
C MET A 1 -34.91 -12.28 20.48
N PHE A 2 -33.73 -12.34 21.12
CA PHE A 2 -32.58 -11.44 20.83
C PHE A 2 -31.35 -12.16 20.25
N ILE A 3 -31.36 -13.50 20.25
CA ILE A 3 -30.23 -14.33 19.78
C ILE A 3 -30.18 -14.38 18.24
N LEU A 4 -31.32 -14.34 17.55
CA LEU A 4 -31.39 -14.34 16.08
C LEU A 4 -30.88 -13.04 15.46
N ALA A 5 -31.17 -11.88 16.07
CA ALA A 5 -30.70 -10.57 15.59
C ALA A 5 -29.18 -10.39 15.75
N ASN A 6 -28.58 -10.93 16.82
CA ASN A 6 -27.13 -10.89 17.01
C ASN A 6 -26.38 -11.85 16.08
N ARG A 7 -26.98 -13.00 15.71
CA ARG A 7 -26.38 -13.97 14.79
C ARG A 7 -26.31 -13.46 13.34
N ALA A 8 -27.12 -12.46 13.00
CA ALA A 8 -27.14 -11.80 11.68
C ALA A 8 -26.18 -10.61 11.56
N ARG A 9 -25.52 -10.19 12.66
CA ARG A 9 -24.51 -9.14 12.59
C ARG A 9 -23.30 -9.67 11.84
N LYS A 10 -23.14 -9.22 10.60
CA LYS A 10 -21.89 -9.41 9.86
C LYS A 10 -20.77 -8.80 10.70
N PRO A 11 -19.68 -9.53 11.00
CA PRO A 11 -18.53 -8.94 11.67
C PRO A 11 -18.03 -7.77 10.83
N MET A 12 -18.00 -6.58 11.44
CA MET A 12 -17.54 -5.36 10.80
C MET A 12 -16.08 -5.58 10.38
N ASN A 13 -15.79 -5.41 9.10
CA ASN A 13 -14.43 -5.55 8.60
C ASN A 13 -13.76 -4.16 8.56
N ARG A 14 -12.42 -4.12 8.46
CA ARG A 14 -11.67 -2.84 8.50
C ARG A 14 -12.06 -1.83 7.42
N LEU A 15 -12.53 -2.27 6.26
CA LEU A 15 -13.07 -1.37 5.24
C LEU A 15 -14.42 -0.79 5.66
N ASP A 16 -15.29 -1.63 6.25
CA ASP A 16 -16.57 -1.16 6.79
C ASP A 16 -16.33 -0.11 7.90
N ASP A 17 -15.35 -0.36 8.80
CA ASP A 17 -14.94 0.61 9.83
C ASP A 17 -14.44 1.92 9.22
N TYR A 18 -13.59 1.84 8.19
CA TYR A 18 -13.09 3.02 7.48
C TYR A 18 -14.21 3.83 6.83
N PHE A 19 -15.15 3.18 6.13
CA PHE A 19 -16.26 3.89 5.50
C PHE A 19 -17.25 4.46 6.51
N ALA A 20 -17.43 3.80 7.67
CA ALA A 20 -18.22 4.35 8.77
C ALA A 20 -17.57 5.61 9.36
N ALA A 21 -16.25 5.58 9.60
CA ALA A 21 -15.48 6.74 10.07
C ALA A 21 -15.56 7.90 9.04
N LEU A 22 -15.42 7.58 7.75
CA LEU A 22 -15.53 8.55 6.69
C LEU A 22 -16.93 9.20 6.62
N ALA A 23 -17.99 8.41 6.78
CA ALA A 23 -19.36 8.91 6.84
C ALA A 23 -19.62 9.80 8.08
N ALA A 24 -18.86 9.59 9.15
CA ALA A 24 -18.88 10.41 10.35
C ALA A 24 -17.97 11.65 10.28
N ALA A 25 -17.34 11.92 9.13
CA ALA A 25 -16.38 13.01 8.93
C ALA A 25 -15.19 12.96 9.92
N ASP A 26 -14.75 11.75 10.26
CA ASP A 26 -13.55 11.54 11.07
C ASP A 26 -12.30 12.09 10.34
N GLU A 27 -11.50 12.87 11.06
CA GLU A 27 -10.35 13.58 10.49
C GLU A 27 -9.30 12.62 9.92
N ASP A 28 -8.99 11.53 10.64
CA ASP A 28 -8.02 10.53 10.17
C ASP A 28 -8.54 9.84 8.89
N ALA A 29 -9.83 9.51 8.83
CA ALA A 29 -10.43 8.88 7.65
C ALA A 29 -10.46 9.82 6.42
N LEU A 30 -10.73 11.11 6.64
CA LEU A 30 -10.69 12.14 5.60
C LEU A 30 -9.26 12.38 5.09
N GLU A 31 -8.27 12.44 5.96
CA GLU A 31 -6.86 12.57 5.57
C GLU A 31 -6.41 11.38 4.72
N ILE A 32 -6.75 10.15 5.14
CA ILE A 32 -6.48 8.95 4.34
C ILE A 32 -7.18 9.03 2.98
N GLN A 33 -8.44 9.46 2.94
CA GLN A 33 -9.17 9.60 1.68
C GLN A 33 -8.45 10.58 0.74
N GLN A 34 -8.06 11.74 1.27
CA GLN A 34 -7.41 12.80 0.52
C GLN A 34 -6.10 12.31 -0.09
N LEU A 35 -5.21 11.72 0.72
CA LEU A 35 -3.91 11.21 0.24
C LEU A 35 -4.05 10.12 -0.82
N VAL A 36 -5.07 9.25 -0.68
CA VAL A 36 -5.33 8.18 -1.65
C VAL A 36 -5.84 8.77 -2.98
N VAL A 37 -6.76 9.73 -2.92
CA VAL A 37 -7.32 10.39 -4.11
C VAL A 37 -6.26 11.23 -4.83
N ASP A 38 -5.45 11.99 -4.09
CA ASP A 38 -4.38 12.82 -4.66
C ASP A 38 -3.31 11.98 -5.36
N ALA A 39 -3.04 10.77 -4.87
CA ALA A 39 -2.17 9.81 -5.54
C ALA A 39 -2.81 9.15 -6.77
N GLY A 40 -4.09 9.41 -7.09
CA GLY A 40 -4.82 8.76 -8.19
C GLY A 40 -5.29 7.33 -7.87
N LEU A 41 -5.29 6.94 -6.59
CA LEU A 41 -5.75 5.64 -6.11
C LEU A 41 -7.17 5.75 -5.54
N ARG A 42 -7.78 4.59 -5.24
CA ARG A 42 -9.13 4.52 -4.65
C ARG A 42 -9.20 3.46 -3.56
N VAL A 43 -9.99 3.71 -2.52
CA VAL A 43 -10.27 2.68 -1.52
C VAL A 43 -11.34 1.73 -2.05
N ALA A 44 -11.02 0.43 -2.06
CA ALA A 44 -11.92 -0.63 -2.51
C ALA A 44 -13.18 -0.70 -1.63
N ARG A 45 -14.32 -1.01 -2.26
CA ARG A 45 -15.62 -1.20 -1.56
C ARG A 45 -15.86 -2.63 -1.08
N ASN A 46 -15.00 -3.57 -1.48
CA ASN A 46 -15.12 -4.99 -1.18
C ASN A 46 -13.82 -5.47 -0.53
N THR A 47 -13.87 -6.45 0.38
CA THR A 47 -12.69 -7.07 0.97
C THR A 47 -12.05 -8.14 0.08
N SER A 48 -12.79 -8.66 -0.90
CA SER A 48 -12.29 -9.63 -1.86
C SER A 48 -11.41 -8.97 -2.91
N SER A 49 -10.10 -9.24 -2.86
CA SER A 49 -9.13 -8.71 -3.81
C SER A 49 -9.32 -9.18 -5.25
N ALA A 50 -10.09 -10.25 -5.47
CA ALA A 50 -10.48 -10.68 -6.81
C ALA A 50 -11.42 -9.67 -7.50
N ALA A 51 -12.29 -9.02 -6.71
CA ALA A 51 -13.29 -8.08 -7.19
C ALA A 51 -12.75 -6.65 -7.38
N TRP A 52 -11.54 -6.36 -6.93
CA TRP A 52 -10.97 -5.02 -7.02
C TRP A 52 -10.70 -4.61 -8.46
N ALA A 53 -10.99 -3.35 -8.76
CA ALA A 53 -10.59 -2.68 -9.98
C ALA A 53 -9.12 -2.21 -9.89
N SER A 54 -8.57 -1.80 -11.02
CA SER A 54 -7.23 -1.23 -11.06
C SER A 54 -7.14 0.07 -10.25
N GLY A 55 -6.02 0.25 -9.54
CA GLY A 55 -5.81 1.37 -8.62
C GLY A 55 -6.63 1.30 -7.32
N GLU A 56 -7.42 0.23 -7.10
CA GLU A 56 -8.11 0.04 -5.83
C GLU A 56 -7.20 -0.61 -4.76
N ILE A 57 -7.29 -0.08 -3.54
CA ILE A 57 -6.53 -0.51 -2.37
C ILE A 57 -7.43 -0.74 -1.15
N ALA A 58 -7.01 -1.57 -0.20
CA ALA A 58 -7.79 -1.83 1.02
C ALA A 58 -6.99 -1.72 2.34
N PHE A 59 -5.73 -1.29 2.28
CA PHE A 59 -4.83 -1.27 3.44
C PHE A 59 -4.89 0.05 4.24
N THR A 60 -6.08 0.62 4.44
CA THR A 60 -6.29 1.92 5.11
C THR A 60 -5.67 2.00 6.50
N ALA A 61 -5.72 0.92 7.29
CA ALA A 61 -5.07 0.85 8.60
C ALA A 61 -3.53 1.00 8.52
N ALA A 62 -2.90 0.52 7.44
CA ALA A 62 -1.47 0.70 7.23
C ALA A 62 -1.13 2.15 6.85
N ILE A 63 -1.99 2.80 6.07
CA ILE A 63 -1.88 4.23 5.74
C ILE A 63 -2.00 5.08 7.01
N ALA A 64 -3.03 4.85 7.83
CA ALA A 64 -3.20 5.52 9.12
C ALA A 64 -1.96 5.38 10.01
N THR A 65 -1.40 4.17 10.07
CA THR A 65 -0.18 3.89 10.85
C THR A 65 1.02 4.66 10.29
N SER A 66 1.15 4.73 8.96
CA SER A 66 2.22 5.46 8.29
C SER A 66 2.13 6.97 8.53
N ILE A 67 0.93 7.55 8.44
CA ILE A 67 0.72 8.98 8.75
C ILE A 67 1.15 9.28 10.18
N ARG A 68 0.66 8.52 11.17
CA ARG A 68 1.00 8.75 12.59
C ARG A 68 2.51 8.64 12.87
N LYS A 69 3.22 7.77 12.14
CA LYS A 69 4.63 7.45 12.42
C LYS A 69 5.61 8.30 11.61
N PHE A 70 5.29 8.62 10.36
CA PHE A 70 6.20 9.23 9.39
C PHE A 70 5.63 10.50 8.75
N GLY A 71 4.39 10.84 9.06
CA GLY A 71 3.70 12.00 8.53
C GLY A 71 3.01 11.76 7.19
N PRO A 72 2.16 12.71 6.77
CA PRO A 72 1.42 12.65 5.52
C PRO A 72 2.34 12.75 4.29
N ALA A 73 3.43 13.52 4.35
CA ALA A 73 4.34 13.71 3.22
C ALA A 73 4.97 12.40 2.72
N ILE A 74 5.55 11.58 3.62
CA ILE A 74 6.11 10.27 3.26
C ILE A 74 5.02 9.34 2.74
N THR A 75 3.87 9.34 3.41
CA THR A 75 2.74 8.47 3.02
C THR A 75 2.23 8.82 1.62
N SER A 76 2.07 10.12 1.32
CA SER A 76 1.69 10.64 0.01
C SER A 76 2.70 10.24 -1.07
N ALA A 77 4.00 10.40 -0.79
CA ALA A 77 5.05 10.07 -1.73
C ALA A 77 5.05 8.56 -2.05
N VAL A 78 4.86 7.70 -1.06
CA VAL A 78 4.75 6.24 -1.27
C VAL A 78 3.53 5.89 -2.12
N LEU A 79 2.35 6.45 -1.81
CA LEU A 79 1.13 6.19 -2.58
C LEU A 79 1.28 6.64 -4.04
N THR A 80 1.90 7.80 -4.25
CA THR A 80 2.19 8.34 -5.59
C THR A 80 3.14 7.42 -6.36
N ASN A 81 4.23 6.96 -5.73
CA ASN A 81 5.16 6.01 -6.33
C ASN A 81 4.45 4.70 -6.74
N MET A 82 3.56 4.19 -5.91
CA MET A 82 2.76 3.00 -6.25
C MET A 82 1.84 3.25 -7.45
N ALA A 83 1.16 4.40 -7.51
CA ALA A 83 0.27 4.73 -8.61
C ALA A 83 1.03 4.89 -9.94
N VAL A 84 2.21 5.49 -9.91
CA VAL A 84 3.09 5.68 -11.09
C VAL A 84 3.73 4.36 -11.53
N ALA A 85 4.15 3.51 -10.60
CA ALA A 85 4.81 2.24 -10.93
C ALA A 85 3.83 1.17 -11.45
N PHE A 86 2.57 1.20 -11.00
CA PHE A 86 1.58 0.16 -11.30
C PHE A 86 0.30 0.73 -11.93
N PRO A 87 0.41 1.49 -13.04
CA PRO A 87 -0.76 2.05 -13.71
C PRO A 87 -1.65 0.90 -14.19
N GLU A 88 -2.95 1.04 -13.99
CA GLU A 88 -3.97 0.07 -14.44
C GLU A 88 -3.81 -1.36 -13.88
N GLN A 89 -2.99 -1.58 -12.87
CA GLN A 89 -2.82 -2.89 -12.24
C GLN A 89 -3.70 -3.04 -10.98
N LYS A 90 -4.07 -4.28 -10.67
CA LYS A 90 -4.74 -4.63 -9.42
C LYS A 90 -3.71 -4.79 -8.30
N LEU A 91 -3.83 -3.99 -7.24
CA LEU A 91 -2.88 -3.97 -6.14
C LEU A 91 -3.21 -5.02 -5.06
N ARG A 92 -3.32 -6.30 -5.44
CA ARG A 92 -3.67 -7.42 -4.53
C ARG A 92 -2.71 -7.54 -3.35
N HIS A 93 -1.43 -7.27 -3.60
CA HIS A 93 -0.35 -7.28 -2.61
C HIS A 93 0.05 -5.86 -2.17
N GLY A 94 -0.77 -4.86 -2.50
CA GLY A 94 -0.45 -3.43 -2.31
C GLY A 94 -0.08 -3.07 -0.87
N GLY A 95 -0.68 -3.72 0.14
CA GLY A 95 -0.33 -3.46 1.53
C GLY A 95 1.11 -3.87 1.91
N ALA A 96 1.63 -4.94 1.29
CA ALA A 96 3.02 -5.34 1.49
C ALA A 96 3.97 -4.40 0.75
N ILE A 97 3.62 -4.02 -0.49
CA ILE A 97 4.41 -3.11 -1.32
C ILE A 97 4.52 -1.75 -0.63
N PHE A 98 3.38 -1.20 -0.20
CA PHE A 98 3.29 0.01 0.61
C PHE A 98 4.19 -0.07 1.84
N GLY A 99 4.11 -1.18 2.60
CA GLY A 99 4.94 -1.37 3.79
C GLY A 99 6.45 -1.39 3.48
N GLY A 100 6.86 -2.01 2.39
CA GLY A 100 8.26 -2.01 1.93
C GLY A 100 8.73 -0.62 1.55
N LEU A 101 7.94 0.10 0.74
CA LEU A 101 8.25 1.46 0.31
C LEU A 101 8.30 2.47 1.46
N VAL A 102 7.37 2.39 2.42
CA VAL A 102 7.43 3.22 3.63
C VAL A 102 8.76 3.02 4.38
N ARG A 103 9.29 1.79 4.44
CA ARG A 103 10.58 1.52 5.11
C ARG A 103 11.76 2.11 4.36
N ILE A 104 11.70 2.14 3.02
CA ILE A 104 12.74 2.76 2.18
C ILE A 104 12.68 4.28 2.34
N MET A 105 11.51 4.87 2.11
CA MET A 105 11.35 6.32 2.00
C MET A 105 11.34 7.05 3.36
N SER A 106 11.06 6.36 4.47
CA SER A 106 11.15 6.97 5.82
C SER A 106 12.58 7.13 6.32
N ARG A 107 13.54 6.41 5.73
CA ARG A 107 14.97 6.47 6.06
C ARG A 107 15.80 6.27 4.79
N PRO A 108 15.75 7.23 3.85
CA PRO A 108 16.47 7.11 2.60
C PRO A 108 17.99 7.10 2.85
N GLU A 109 18.71 6.36 2.02
CA GLU A 109 20.17 6.42 1.98
C GLU A 109 20.62 7.76 1.36
N PRO A 110 21.85 8.25 1.63
CA PRO A 110 22.28 9.58 1.19
C PRO A 110 22.23 9.82 -0.34
N ASP A 111 22.35 8.75 -1.11
CA ASP A 111 22.33 8.70 -2.58
C ASP A 111 21.00 8.16 -3.13
N PHE A 112 19.95 8.16 -2.32
CA PHE A 112 18.62 7.72 -2.73
C PHE A 112 18.03 8.62 -3.83
N ASP A 113 17.71 8.02 -4.96
CA ASP A 113 17.08 8.63 -6.12
C ASP A 113 15.63 8.12 -6.27
N PRO A 114 14.61 8.98 -6.06
CA PRO A 114 13.21 8.62 -6.23
C PRO A 114 12.87 8.13 -7.65
N ASP A 115 13.49 8.68 -8.70
CA ASP A 115 13.17 8.31 -10.08
C ASP A 115 13.71 6.90 -10.39
N ARG A 116 14.88 6.58 -9.85
CA ARG A 116 15.45 5.22 -9.91
C ARG A 116 14.60 4.22 -9.12
N LEU A 117 14.01 4.61 -7.99
CA LEU A 117 13.07 3.74 -7.27
C LEU A 117 11.85 3.41 -8.13
N VAL A 118 11.26 4.40 -8.82
CA VAL A 118 10.14 4.16 -9.73
C VAL A 118 10.53 3.20 -10.85
N LYS A 119 11.70 3.39 -11.48
CA LYS A 119 12.21 2.48 -12.52
C LYS A 119 12.36 1.06 -11.99
N ALA A 120 12.97 0.90 -10.82
CA ALA A 120 13.15 -0.39 -10.17
C ALA A 120 11.80 -1.09 -9.91
N LEU A 121 10.78 -0.35 -9.46
CA LEU A 121 9.44 -0.90 -9.26
C LEU A 121 8.78 -1.35 -10.57
N GLN A 122 9.05 -0.66 -11.67
CA GLN A 122 8.49 -0.96 -13.01
C GLN A 122 9.14 -2.18 -13.67
N THR A 123 10.24 -2.73 -13.13
CA THR A 123 10.87 -3.96 -13.64
C THR A 123 9.97 -5.21 -13.54
N LYS A 124 8.92 -5.15 -12.71
CA LYS A 124 7.97 -6.24 -12.44
C LYS A 124 6.57 -5.69 -12.24
N SER A 125 5.56 -6.51 -12.55
CA SER A 125 4.17 -6.24 -12.19
C SER A 125 3.93 -6.32 -10.67
N ALA A 126 2.83 -5.72 -10.20
CA ALA A 126 2.45 -5.75 -8.79
C ALA A 126 2.22 -7.18 -8.26
N ASP A 127 1.73 -8.10 -9.10
CA ASP A 127 1.54 -9.51 -8.72
C ASP A 127 2.89 -10.26 -8.68
N GLU A 128 3.85 -9.94 -9.56
CA GLU A 128 5.21 -10.49 -9.49
C GLU A 128 5.97 -10.01 -8.26
N TRP A 129 5.81 -8.75 -7.86
CA TRP A 129 6.27 -8.29 -6.54
C TRP A 129 5.56 -9.05 -5.42
N GLY A 130 4.25 -9.30 -5.57
CA GLY A 130 3.47 -10.12 -4.65
C GLY A 130 4.03 -11.52 -4.42
N ALA A 131 4.69 -12.13 -5.41
CA ALA A 131 5.25 -13.47 -5.31
C ALA A 131 6.31 -13.61 -4.20
N TYR A 132 7.07 -12.55 -3.92
CA TYR A 132 8.09 -12.53 -2.84
C TYR A 132 7.49 -12.67 -1.43
N VAL A 133 6.18 -12.42 -1.27
CA VAL A 133 5.51 -12.46 0.03
C VAL A 133 4.51 -13.59 0.17
N VAL A 134 4.37 -14.43 -0.86
CA VAL A 134 3.55 -15.64 -0.81
C VAL A 134 4.12 -16.60 0.24
N GLY A 135 3.24 -17.17 1.07
CA GLY A 135 3.65 -18.08 2.16
C GLY A 135 4.15 -17.40 3.43
N LEU A 136 4.55 -16.12 3.37
CA LEU A 136 4.97 -15.38 4.56
C LEU A 136 3.77 -14.99 5.44
N LYS A 137 3.94 -15.03 6.76
CA LYS A 137 2.95 -14.60 7.75
C LYS A 137 3.38 -13.28 8.39
N GLY A 138 2.41 -12.41 8.67
CA GLY A 138 2.65 -11.12 9.32
C GLY A 138 2.94 -9.98 8.32
N GLY A 139 2.34 -8.81 8.57
CA GLY A 139 2.51 -7.65 7.71
C GLY A 139 3.94 -7.09 7.71
N ASP A 140 4.60 -7.12 8.87
CA ASP A 140 5.98 -6.64 9.03
C ASP A 140 6.99 -7.49 8.26
N THR A 141 6.93 -8.82 8.41
CA THR A 141 7.77 -9.76 7.67
C THR A 141 7.61 -9.62 6.15
N ARG A 142 6.36 -9.46 5.67
CA ARG A 142 6.09 -9.22 4.24
C ARG A 142 6.65 -7.89 3.76
N ALA A 143 6.50 -6.83 4.55
CA ALA A 143 7.05 -5.51 4.22
C ALA A 143 8.58 -5.53 4.19
N MET A 144 9.24 -6.27 5.09
CA MET A 144 10.69 -6.44 5.08
C MET A 144 11.16 -7.19 3.83
N ALA A 145 10.52 -8.31 3.49
CA ALA A 145 10.86 -9.08 2.30
C ALA A 145 10.74 -8.23 1.02
N LEU A 146 9.69 -7.39 0.91
CA LEU A 146 9.59 -6.49 -0.24
C LEU A 146 10.57 -5.33 -0.21
N ARG A 147 10.91 -4.79 0.96
CA ARG A 147 11.99 -3.80 1.06
C ARG A 147 13.27 -4.38 0.45
N GLU A 148 13.69 -5.57 0.87
CA GLU A 148 14.91 -6.21 0.38
C GLU A 148 14.85 -6.48 -1.13
N ALA A 149 13.74 -7.02 -1.62
CA ALA A 149 13.56 -7.31 -3.04
C ALA A 149 13.57 -6.04 -3.91
N ILE A 150 12.91 -4.96 -3.45
CA ILE A 150 12.88 -3.67 -4.16
C ILE A 150 14.28 -3.03 -4.17
N MET A 151 14.99 -3.02 -3.04
CA MET A 151 16.35 -2.46 -2.99
C MET A 151 17.33 -3.27 -3.85
N SER A 152 17.18 -4.60 -3.91
CA SER A 152 18.00 -5.41 -4.84
C SER A 152 17.73 -5.09 -6.31
N ALA A 153 16.51 -4.69 -6.68
CA ALA A 153 16.22 -4.21 -8.02
C ALA A 153 16.74 -2.78 -8.23
N TYR A 154 16.57 -1.91 -7.23
CA TYR A 154 17.12 -0.56 -7.22
C TYR A 154 18.62 -0.59 -7.50
N ASP A 155 19.39 -1.41 -6.77
CA ASP A 155 20.85 -1.54 -6.92
C ASP A 155 21.29 -1.97 -8.33
N LYS A 156 20.49 -2.79 -9.01
CA LYS A 156 20.76 -3.20 -10.41
C LYS A 156 20.55 -2.08 -11.42
N GLU A 157 19.62 -1.17 -11.15
CA GLU A 157 19.42 0.01 -12.01
C GLU A 157 20.64 0.96 -12.01
N SER A 158 21.55 0.91 -11.02
CA SER A 158 22.83 1.66 -11.14
C SER A 158 23.89 0.94 -11.95
N SER A 159 23.91 -0.39 -11.94
CA SER A 159 24.97 -1.13 -12.63
C SER A 159 24.84 -1.06 -14.14
N ASP A 160 23.63 -0.84 -14.66
CA ASP A 160 23.36 -0.79 -16.10
C ASP A 160 23.68 0.57 -16.75
N VAL A 161 24.06 1.59 -15.96
CA VAL A 161 24.50 2.89 -16.47
C VAL A 161 26.02 2.93 -16.73
N GLU A 162 26.77 1.95 -16.21
CA GLU A 162 28.24 1.86 -16.34
C GLU A 162 28.72 0.80 -17.35
N ALA A 163 27.82 0.14 -18.10
CA ALA A 163 28.13 -0.88 -19.10
C ALA A 163 27.85 -0.42 -20.54
#